data_AF-A0A090QUL2-F1
#
_entry.id   AF-A0A090QUL2-F1
#
_cell.length_a   1.000
_cell.length_b   1.000
_cell.length_c   1.000
_cell.angle_alpha   90.00
_cell.angle_beta   90.00
_cell.angle_gamma   90.00
#
_symmetry.space_group_name_H-M   'P 1'
#
loop_
_entity.id
_entity.type
_entity.pdbx_description
1 polymer ?
#
loop_
_entity_poly.entity_id
_entity_poly.type
_entity_poly.pdbx_seq_one_letter_code
_entity_poly.pdbx_strand_id
1 'polypeptide(L)'
;MAFDLLNMGSQGVLTAQRQLNTTSHNINNVNTEGYSRQSVVQQSNDPIWWGGSQYGTGVHVAEVRRGYDQFATNELNLTTTNLSYANERDSQLGRLDNMLSNSAKKSPMT
;
A
#
# COMPACT_ATOMS: atom_id res chain seq x y z
N MET A 1 24.33 -10.09 -32.29
CA MET A 1 24.98 -9.09 -31.42
C MET A 1 24.53 -7.64 -31.70
N ALA A 2 24.67 -7.07 -32.91
CA ALA A 2 24.20 -5.69 -33.18
C ALA A 2 22.66 -5.52 -33.12
N PHE A 3 21.90 -6.50 -33.61
CA PHE A 3 20.44 -6.51 -33.52
C PHE A 3 19.92 -6.56 -32.06
N ASP A 4 20.65 -7.22 -31.15
CA ASP A 4 20.31 -7.26 -29.72
C ASP A 4 20.51 -5.91 -29.03
N LEU A 5 21.58 -5.18 -29.38
CA LEU A 5 21.85 -3.86 -28.80
C LEU A 5 20.78 -2.84 -29.16
N LEU A 6 20.31 -2.84 -30.42
CA LEU A 6 19.20 -1.99 -30.87
C LEU A 6 17.89 -2.33 -30.15
N ASN A 7 17.61 -3.63 -29.97
CA ASN A 7 16.43 -4.07 -29.23
C ASN A 7 16.49 -3.65 -27.75
N MET A 8 17.62 -3.86 -27.08
CA MET A 8 17.82 -3.41 -25.70
C MET A 8 17.71 -1.89 -25.56
N GLY A 9 18.30 -1.14 -26.50
CA GLY A 9 18.18 0.31 -26.54
C GLY A 9 16.73 0.76 -26.69
N SER A 10 15.98 0.15 -27.62
CA SER A 10 14.55 0.41 -27.81
C SER A 10 13.75 0.11 -26.55
N GLN A 11 13.97 -1.04 -25.91
CA GLN A 11 13.33 -1.41 -24.64
C GLN A 11 13.63 -0.43 -23.51
N GLY A 12 14.87 0.06 -23.42
CA GLY A 12 15.27 1.08 -22.45
C GLY A 12 14.52 2.39 -22.66
N VAL A 13 14.45 2.88 -23.90
CA VAL A 13 13.69 4.10 -24.25
C VAL A 13 12.20 3.93 -23.97
N LEU A 14 11.60 2.80 -24.35
CA LEU A 14 10.19 2.50 -24.08
C LEU A 14 9.89 2.42 -22.59
N THR A 15 10.80 1.85 -21.81
CA THR A 15 10.67 1.78 -20.34
C THR A 15 10.75 3.16 -19.71
N ALA A 16 11.70 4.00 -20.14
CA ALA A 16 11.80 5.39 -19.70
C ALA A 16 10.54 6.20 -20.06
N GLN A 17 10.00 6.01 -21.27
CA GLN A 17 8.74 6.66 -21.67
C GLN A 17 7.58 6.27 -20.75
N ARG A 18 7.47 4.99 -20.35
CA ARG A 18 6.45 4.55 -19.39
C ARG A 18 6.64 5.19 -18.02
N GLN A 19 7.88 5.30 -17.53
CA GLN A 19 8.20 6.00 -16.27
C GLN A 19 7.80 7.47 -16.31
N LEU A 20 8.05 8.16 -17.43
CA LEU A 20 7.63 9.55 -17.64
C LEU A 20 6.11 9.68 -17.70
N ASN A 21 5.40 8.74 -18.35
CA ASN A 21 3.95 8.74 -18.40
C ASN A 21 3.34 8.59 -16.99
N THR A 22 3.87 7.70 -16.15
CA THR A 22 3.42 7.57 -14.76
C THR A 22 3.76 8.81 -13.93
N THR A 23 4.92 9.43 -14.16
CA THR A 23 5.27 10.71 -13.53
C THR A 23 4.29 11.82 -13.92
N SER A 24 3.96 11.93 -15.22
CA SER A 24 2.96 12.88 -15.71
C SER A 24 1.58 12.61 -15.10
N HIS A 25 1.16 11.35 -15.04
CA HIS A 25 -0.09 10.96 -14.39
C HIS A 25 -0.11 11.35 -12.91
N ASN A 26 0.99 11.15 -12.17
CA ASN A 26 1.10 11.54 -10.78
C ASN A 26 0.97 13.06 -10.60
N ILE A 27 1.66 13.84 -11.44
CA ILE A 27 1.62 15.31 -11.38
C ILE A 27 0.20 15.81 -11.64
N ASN A 28 -0.48 15.27 -12.65
CA ASN A 28 -1.83 15.71 -13.03
C ASN A 28 -2.88 15.39 -11.96
N ASN A 29 -2.65 14.37 -11.13
CA ASN A 29 -3.60 13.91 -10.11
C ASN A 29 -3.16 14.23 -8.68
N VAL A 30 -2.10 15.01 -8.48
CA VAL A 30 -1.53 15.28 -7.15
C VAL A 30 -2.53 15.95 -6.19
N ASN A 31 -3.46 16.74 -6.72
CA ASN A 31 -4.49 17.45 -5.95
C ASN A 31 -5.87 16.75 -5.99
N THR A 32 -5.95 15.55 -6.57
CA THR A 32 -7.20 14.79 -6.62
C THR A 32 -7.39 14.05 -5.29
N GLU A 33 -8.49 14.30 -4.59
CA GLU A 33 -8.81 13.63 -3.33
C GLU A 33 -8.85 12.09 -3.51
N GLY A 34 -8.25 11.36 -2.58
CA GLY A 34 -8.15 9.90 -2.64
C GLY A 34 -7.17 9.36 -3.68
N TYR A 35 -6.44 10.22 -4.40
CA TYR A 35 -5.40 9.75 -5.32
C TYR A 35 -4.22 9.12 -4.59
N SER A 36 -3.79 7.96 -5.08
CA SER A 36 -2.58 7.27 -4.61
C SER A 36 -1.50 7.32 -5.69
N ARG A 37 -0.33 7.85 -5.32
CA ARG A 37 0.82 8.00 -6.23
C ARG A 37 1.22 6.64 -6.80
N GLN A 38 1.45 6.57 -8.10
CA GLN A 38 1.94 5.37 -8.78
C GLN A 38 3.46 5.42 -8.96
N SER A 39 4.12 4.28 -8.76
CA SER A 39 5.56 4.09 -8.96
C SER A 39 5.79 2.92 -9.91
N VAL A 40 6.60 3.14 -10.93
CA VAL A 40 6.99 2.10 -11.90
C VAL A 40 8.14 1.28 -11.33
N VAL A 41 8.01 -0.04 -11.37
CA VAL A 41 9.07 -0.99 -11.05
C VAL A 41 9.66 -1.50 -12.35
N GLN A 42 10.95 -1.23 -12.55
CA GLN A 42 11.72 -1.74 -13.68
C GLN A 42 12.47 -3.00 -13.29
N GLN A 43 12.51 -3.98 -14.19
CA GLN A 43 13.23 -5.23 -13.99
C GLN A 43 14.08 -5.56 -15.22
N SER A 44 15.22 -6.21 -15.00
CA SER A 44 16.01 -6.81 -16.07
C SER A 44 15.26 -8.00 -16.67
N ASN A 45 15.36 -8.16 -17.99
CA ASN A 45 14.96 -9.39 -18.65
C ASN A 45 15.89 -10.55 -18.26
N ASP A 46 15.41 -11.77 -18.45
CA ASP A 46 16.20 -12.97 -18.19
C ASP A 46 17.42 -13.02 -19.13
N PRO A 47 18.63 -13.19 -18.58
CA PRO A 47 19.85 -13.21 -19.38
C PRO A 47 19.96 -14.49 -20.21
N ILE A 48 20.54 -14.38 -21.40
CA ILE A 48 20.83 -15.53 -22.25
C ILE A 48 22.26 -16.02 -22.04
N TRP A 49 22.45 -17.33 -22.12
CA TRP A 49 23.77 -17.97 -22.08
C TRP A 49 24.23 -18.31 -23.49
N TRP A 50 25.41 -17.81 -23.87
CA TRP A 50 26.01 -18.11 -25.16
C TRP A 50 27.54 -18.17 -25.04
N GLY A 51 28.17 -19.22 -25.59
CA GLY A 51 29.63 -19.32 -25.63
C GLY A 51 30.32 -19.26 -24.26
N GLY A 52 29.71 -19.84 -23.22
CA GLY A 52 30.26 -19.86 -21.86
C GLY A 52 30.17 -18.53 -21.11
N SER A 53 29.47 -17.53 -21.65
CA SER A 53 29.23 -16.23 -21.02
C SER A 53 27.75 -15.89 -20.97
N GLN A 54 27.38 -15.04 -20.01
CA GLN A 54 26.01 -14.58 -19.79
C GLN A 54 25.82 -13.16 -20.34
N TYR A 55 24.75 -12.94 -21.11
CA TYR A 55 24.43 -11.65 -21.71
C TYR A 55 23.05 -11.17 -21.23
N GLY A 56 22.98 -9.92 -20.80
CA GLY A 56 21.71 -9.26 -20.50
C GLY A 56 20.88 -9.05 -21.77
N THR A 57 19.56 -9.16 -21.65
CA THR A 57 18.62 -9.06 -22.78
C THR A 57 17.73 -7.82 -22.69
N GLY A 58 18.15 -6.83 -21.89
CA GLY A 58 17.45 -5.56 -21.73
C GLY A 58 16.59 -5.48 -20.48
N VAL A 59 15.62 -4.59 -20.50
CA VAL A 59 14.83 -4.19 -19.34
C VAL A 59 13.37 -3.98 -19.72
N HIS A 60 12.47 -4.19 -18.77
CA HIS A 60 11.04 -3.92 -18.95
C HIS A 60 10.43 -3.34 -17.67
N VAL A 61 9.21 -2.82 -17.81
CA VAL A 61 8.36 -2.49 -16.66
C VAL A 61 7.70 -3.77 -16.16
N ALA A 62 8.04 -4.18 -14.95
CA ALA A 62 7.45 -5.35 -14.30
C ALA A 62 6.09 -5.03 -13.69
N GLU A 63 5.97 -3.90 -12.99
CA GLU A 63 4.77 -3.53 -12.26
C GLU A 63 4.62 -2.00 -12.13
N VAL A 64 3.39 -1.54 -11.95
CA VAL A 64 3.08 -0.19 -11.44
C VAL A 64 2.47 -0.33 -10.04
N ARG A 65 3.26 -0.01 -9.02
CA ARG A 65 2.84 -0.07 -7.62
C ARG A 65 2.16 1.22 -7.21
N ARG A 66 1.13 1.14 -6.37
CA ARG A 66 0.50 2.31 -5.75
C ARG A 66 1.10 2.55 -4.36
N GLY A 67 1.61 3.74 -4.13
CA GLY A 67 2.04 4.22 -2.83
C GLY A 67 0.81 4.70 -2.06
N TYR A 68 0.33 3.88 -1.13
CA TYR A 68 -0.49 4.38 -0.03
C TYR A 68 0.44 4.74 1.14
N ASP A 69 0.07 5.76 1.90
CA ASP A 69 0.82 6.11 3.10
C ASP A 69 0.56 5.04 4.17
N GLN A 70 1.50 4.09 4.28
CA GLN A 70 1.42 3.01 5.25
C GLN A 70 1.38 3.53 6.69
N PHE A 71 2.01 4.68 6.97
CA PHE A 71 1.99 5.28 8.30
C PHE A 71 0.59 5.83 8.61
N ALA A 72 -0.01 6.60 7.70
CA ALA A 72 -1.36 7.12 7.88
C ALA A 72 -2.40 5.99 8.03
N THR A 73 -2.29 4.93 7.22
CA THR A 73 -3.17 3.75 7.36
C THR A 73 -2.98 3.05 8.70
N ASN A 74 -1.74 2.91 9.18
CA ASN A 74 -1.47 2.30 10.47
C ASN A 74 -2.03 3.14 11.63
N GLU A 75 -1.87 4.46 11.57
CA GLU A 75 -2.39 5.39 12.56
C GLU A 75 -3.92 5.37 12.62
N LEU A 76 -4.58 5.33 11.47
CA LEU A 76 -6.03 5.19 11.37
C LEU A 76 -6.51 3.88 12.02
N ASN A 77 -5.83 2.78 11.74
CA ASN A 77 -6.16 1.47 12.31
C ASN A 77 -5.97 1.45 13.83
N LEU A 78 -4.87 2.01 14.33
CA LEU A 78 -4.59 2.12 15.78
C LEU A 78 -5.65 2.96 16.48
N THR A 79 -5.97 4.13 15.93
CA THR A 79 -6.98 5.05 16.49
C THR A 79 -8.36 4.41 16.50
N THR A 80 -8.74 3.73 15.42
CA THR A 80 -10.02 3.01 15.30
C THR A 80 -10.11 1.86 16.31
N THR A 81 -9.02 1.12 16.50
CA THR A 81 -8.94 0.03 17.48
C THR A 81 -9.09 0.56 18.90
N ASN A 82 -8.39 1.65 19.24
CA ASN A 82 -8.47 2.30 20.55
C ASN A 82 -9.87 2.85 20.83
N LEU A 83 -10.52 3.46 19.84
CA LEU A 83 -11.89 3.95 19.96
C LEU A 83 -12.86 2.80 20.20
N SER A 84 -12.74 1.71 19.45
CA SER A 84 -13.58 0.51 19.61
C SER A 84 -13.39 -0.11 20.99
N TYR A 85 -12.16 -0.21 21.47
CA TYR A 85 -11.85 -0.67 22.82
C TYR A 85 -12.48 0.22 23.90
N ALA A 86 -12.39 1.54 23.75
CA ALA A 86 -12.99 2.49 24.69
C ALA A 86 -14.52 2.36 24.73
N ASN A 87 -15.18 2.23 23.58
CA ASN A 87 -16.63 2.05 23.48
C ASN A 87 -17.10 0.73 24.10
N GLU A 88 -16.40 -0.38 23.83
CA GLU A 88 -16.72 -1.67 24.45
C GLU A 88 -16.54 -1.63 25.96
N ARG A 89 -15.50 -0.95 26.44
CA ARG A 89 -15.26 -0.80 27.88
C ARG A 89 -16.35 0.04 28.55
N ASP A 90 -16.79 1.12 27.91
CA ASP A 90 -17.92 1.93 28.39
C ASP A 90 -19.22 1.12 28.46
N SER A 91 -19.53 0.37 27.41
CA SER A 91 -20.66 -0.59 27.37
C SER A 91 -20.61 -1.59 28.53
N GLN A 92 -19.44 -2.18 28.80
CA GLN A 92 -19.26 -3.13 29.90
C GLN A 92 -19.44 -2.47 31.27
N LEU A 93 -18.88 -1.27 31.47
CA LEU A 93 -19.06 -0.50 32.71
C LEU A 93 -20.53 -0.14 32.93
N GLY A 94 -21.25 0.28 31.89
CA GLY A 94 -22.68 0.54 31.95
C GLY A 94 -23.49 -0.71 32.31
N ARG A 95 -23.10 -1.90 31.82
CA ARG A 95 -23.72 -3.17 32.25
C ARG A 95 -23.47 -3.47 33.73
N LEU A 96 -22.23 -3.27 34.20
CA LEU A 96 -21.87 -3.46 35.60
C LEU A 96 -22.64 -2.50 36.52
N ASP A 97 -22.76 -1.22 36.14
CA ASP A 97 -23.53 -0.23 36.89
C ASP A 97 -25.02 -0.61 36.98
N ASN A 98 -25.62 -1.04 35.86
CA ASN A 98 -26.98 -1.55 35.85
C ASN A 98 -27.17 -2.79 36.73
N MET A 99 -26.21 -3.72 36.74
CA MET A 99 -26.24 -4.89 37.62
C MET A 99 -26.12 -4.50 39.10
N LEU A 100 -25.23 -3.56 39.43
CA LEU A 100 -25.04 -3.06 40.79
C LEU A 100 -26.28 -2.31 41.29
N SER A 101 -26.84 -1.44 40.45
CA SER A 101 -28.09 -0.71 40.71
C SER A 101 -29.27 -1.65 40.92
N ASN A 102 -29.42 -2.69 40.09
CA ASN A 102 -30.45 -3.71 40.26
C ASN A 102 -30.24 -4.55 41.54
N SER A 103 -29.00 -4.88 41.89
CA SER A 103 -28.68 -5.61 43.11
C SER A 103 -28.95 -4.78 44.37
N ALA A 104 -28.60 -3.49 44.35
CA ALA A 104 -28.91 -2.54 45.41
C ALA A 104 -30.43 -2.34 45.59
N LYS A 105 -31.19 -2.30 44.49
CA LYS A 105 -32.67 -2.26 44.54
C LYS A 105 -33.29 -3.56 45.08
N LYS A 106 -32.64 -4.71 44.87
CA LYS A 106 -33.14 -6.04 45.27
C LYS A 106 -32.77 -6.44 46.69
N SER A 107 -31.73 -5.84 47.29
CA SER A 107 -31.47 -5.96 48.73
C SER A 107 -32.46 -5.04 49.47
N PRO A 108 -33.46 -5.57 50.17
CA PRO A 108 -34.38 -4.75 50.94
C PRO A 108 -33.56 -4.02 52.00
N MET A 109 -33.79 -2.71 52.16
CA MET A 109 -33.62 -2.09 53.46
C MET A 109 -34.53 -2.89 54.41
N THR A 110 -33.93 -3.46 55.46
CA THR A 110 -34.65 -3.89 56.67
C THR A 110 -35.67 -2.87 57.11
#